data_AF-A0A1J0EU86-F1
#
_entry.id   AF-A0A1J0EU86-F1
#
_cell.length_a   1.000
_cell.length_b   1.000
_cell.length_c   1.000
_cell.angle_alpha   90.00
_cell.angle_beta   90.00
_cell.angle_gamma   90.00
#
_symmetry.space_group_name_H-M   'P 1'
#
loop_
_entity.id
_entity.type
_entity.pdbx_description
1 polymer ?
#
loop_
_entity_poly.entity_id
_entity_poly.type
_entity_poly.pdbx_seq_one_letter_code
_entity_poly.pdbx_strand_id
1 'polypeptide(L)'
;MSKLTRCLSLFLGASLPFLAQASPVQFTDYRAFYQSLGDNLFAGPGRELAKPCAESPRHCLWVNAMRPAFERFEDAQWSAPDELKLDPPKGTPVIVFDGEALTVGKQRWPLRDAVNFASPQWPVGDPIDPENVATATAWRQGASTCLELQYVSSGYGDRYPLVLLVHGQHLYALPRLFASCSAIRKAPGNQFSYPENAYLGAELENNPTGLKVDYRVPNTKNPVAQYLLHFPNQGDPFVFEAQRQ
;
A
#
# COMPACT_ATOMS: atom_id res chain seq x y z
N MET A 1 -78.88 35.51 -2.74
CA MET A 1 -77.78 35.59 -3.73
C MET A 1 -76.75 34.54 -3.31
N SER A 2 -76.67 33.35 -3.95
CA SER A 2 -75.84 33.05 -5.16
C SER A 2 -74.34 33.23 -4.83
N LYS A 3 -73.37 32.28 -4.86
CA LYS A 3 -72.98 31.15 -5.73
C LYS A 3 -71.86 30.34 -5.01
N LEU A 4 -71.81 29.00 -5.02
CA LEU A 4 -71.11 28.08 -5.95
C LEU A 4 -69.55 28.02 -5.89
N THR A 5 -69.05 26.81 -5.57
CA THR A 5 -67.87 26.06 -6.14
C THR A 5 -66.43 26.56 -5.98
N ARG A 6 -65.51 25.69 -5.48
CA ARG A 6 -64.62 24.80 -6.30
C ARG A 6 -63.65 23.95 -5.46
N CYS A 7 -63.52 22.68 -5.86
CA CYS A 7 -62.48 21.72 -5.45
C CYS A 7 -61.06 22.18 -5.82
N LEU A 8 -60.05 21.68 -5.11
CA LEU A 8 -58.89 21.07 -5.78
C LEU A 8 -58.17 20.06 -4.85
N SER A 9 -58.23 18.80 -5.24
CA SER A 9 -57.37 17.71 -4.77
C SER A 9 -55.96 17.91 -5.33
N LEU A 10 -54.92 17.67 -4.53
CA LEU A 10 -53.57 17.43 -5.03
C LEU A 10 -52.96 16.24 -4.29
N PHE A 11 -53.04 15.08 -4.96
CA PHE A 11 -52.15 13.94 -4.79
C PHE A 11 -50.76 14.32 -5.33
N LEU A 12 -49.73 14.27 -4.49
CA LEU A 12 -48.31 14.16 -4.86
C LEU A 12 -47.59 13.72 -3.59
N GLY A 13 -46.81 12.65 -3.53
CA GLY A 13 -46.38 11.66 -4.51
C GLY A 13 -45.49 10.73 -3.67
N ALA A 14 -45.67 9.42 -3.82
CA ALA A 14 -44.83 8.45 -3.15
C ALA A 14 -43.37 8.66 -3.62
N SER A 15 -42.53 9.17 -2.73
CA SER A 15 -41.09 9.22 -2.91
C SER A 15 -40.54 7.79 -2.84
N LEU A 16 -40.48 7.13 -3.99
CA LEU A 16 -39.63 5.97 -4.21
C LEU A 16 -38.17 6.41 -3.95
N PRO A 17 -37.41 5.75 -3.06
CA PRO A 17 -35.98 5.95 -3.05
C PRO A 17 -35.45 5.31 -4.33
N PHE A 18 -35.06 6.15 -5.29
CA PHE A 18 -34.11 5.73 -6.31
C PHE A 18 -32.84 5.29 -5.56
N LEU A 19 -32.68 3.98 -5.39
CA LEU A 19 -31.36 3.39 -5.30
C LEU A 19 -30.70 3.68 -6.65
N ALA A 20 -30.04 4.82 -6.76
CA ALA A 20 -29.10 5.07 -7.83
C ALA A 20 -28.02 3.99 -7.70
N GLN A 21 -28.15 2.92 -8.48
CA GLN A 21 -27.02 2.06 -8.78
C GLN A 21 -26.03 2.97 -9.52
N ALA A 22 -25.08 3.53 -8.77
CA ALA A 22 -23.95 4.22 -9.37
C ALA A 22 -23.34 3.27 -10.40
N SER A 23 -23.11 3.75 -11.62
CA SER A 23 -22.45 2.96 -12.66
C SER A 23 -21.17 2.35 -12.10
N PRO A 24 -20.81 1.10 -12.50
CA PRO A 24 -19.56 0.49 -12.09
C PRO A 24 -18.41 1.46 -12.36
N VAL A 25 -17.64 1.79 -11.32
CA VAL A 25 -16.47 2.64 -11.47
C VAL A 25 -15.32 1.74 -11.91
N GLN A 26 -14.84 2.00 -13.13
CA GLN A 26 -13.69 1.31 -13.68
C GLN A 26 -12.39 1.96 -13.22
N PHE A 27 -11.42 1.14 -12.85
CA PHE A 27 -10.07 1.52 -12.47
C PHE A 27 -9.08 0.81 -13.38
N THR A 28 -7.98 1.50 -13.69
CA THR A 28 -6.83 0.94 -14.43
C THR A 28 -5.57 0.87 -13.57
N ASP A 29 -5.71 1.14 -12.27
CA ASP A 29 -4.62 1.25 -11.30
C ASP A 29 -5.15 0.99 -9.88
N TYR A 30 -4.48 0.10 -9.15
CA TYR A 30 -4.81 -0.23 -7.77
C TYR A 30 -4.60 0.96 -6.83
N ARG A 31 -3.59 1.78 -7.07
CA ARG A 31 -3.35 2.97 -6.24
C ARG A 31 -4.51 3.95 -6.36
N ALA A 32 -5.00 4.23 -7.58
CA ALA A 32 -6.18 5.06 -7.79
C ALA A 32 -7.42 4.49 -7.09
N PHE A 33 -7.65 3.17 -7.18
CA PHE A 33 -8.72 2.50 -6.45
C PHE A 33 -8.59 2.72 -4.94
N TYR A 34 -7.43 2.43 -4.35
CA TYR A 34 -7.22 2.57 -2.91
C TYR A 34 -7.35 4.02 -2.41
N GLN A 35 -6.91 5.00 -3.20
CA GLN A 35 -7.08 6.41 -2.87
C GLN A 35 -8.56 6.83 -2.91
N SER A 36 -9.35 6.27 -3.83
CA SER A 36 -10.79 6.58 -3.92
C SER A 36 -11.61 6.12 -2.71
N LEU A 37 -11.09 5.16 -1.93
CA LEU A 37 -11.78 4.65 -0.73
C LEU A 37 -11.77 5.65 0.44
N GLY A 38 -10.87 6.64 0.41
CA GLY A 38 -10.70 7.63 1.47
C GLY A 38 -10.15 7.08 2.78
N ASP A 39 -9.94 7.99 3.73
CA ASP A 39 -9.36 7.72 5.04
C ASP A 39 -8.01 6.99 5.01
N ASN A 40 -7.22 7.20 3.95
CA ASN A 40 -5.88 6.63 3.84
C ASN A 40 -4.99 7.13 4.99
N LEU A 41 -4.16 6.23 5.54
CA LEU A 41 -3.19 6.56 6.58
C LEU A 41 -2.08 7.45 6.02
N PHE A 42 -1.69 7.23 4.76
CA PHE A 42 -0.69 8.02 4.04
C PHE A 42 -1.37 8.80 2.91
N ALA A 43 -1.05 10.08 2.82
CA ALA A 43 -1.54 10.96 1.77
C ALA A 43 -0.40 11.38 0.83
N GLY A 44 -0.76 11.78 -0.39
CA GLY A 44 0.17 12.30 -1.38
C GLY A 44 1.10 11.25 -2.01
N PRO A 45 1.99 11.69 -2.91
CA PRO A 45 2.99 10.82 -3.50
C PRO A 45 4.05 10.42 -2.47
N GLY A 46 4.54 9.20 -2.58
CA GLY A 46 5.70 8.76 -1.80
C GLY A 46 6.98 9.39 -2.34
N ARG A 47 8.06 9.23 -1.57
CA ARG A 47 9.39 9.68 -1.99
C ARG A 47 10.28 8.48 -2.23
N GLU A 48 10.78 8.35 -3.45
CA GLU A 48 11.77 7.35 -3.79
C GLU A 48 13.08 7.60 -3.01
N LEU A 49 13.64 6.52 -2.49
CA LEU A 49 14.93 6.49 -1.80
C LEU A 49 16.04 6.28 -2.85
N ALA A 50 17.24 6.76 -2.56
CA ALA A 50 18.42 6.46 -3.37
C ALA A 50 19.06 5.14 -2.93
N LYS A 51 19.72 4.42 -3.84
CA LYS A 51 20.50 3.21 -3.55
C LYS A 51 22.01 3.47 -3.69
N PRO A 52 22.69 4.02 -2.68
CA PRO A 52 24.15 3.97 -2.63
C PRO A 52 24.65 2.54 -2.45
N CYS A 53 25.79 2.22 -3.08
CA CYS A 53 26.46 0.93 -3.02
C CYS A 53 27.98 1.07 -2.84
N ALA A 54 28.57 0.24 -1.98
CA ALA A 54 30.02 0.09 -1.90
C ALA A 54 30.56 -0.74 -3.08
N GLU A 55 31.78 -0.48 -3.56
CA GLU A 55 32.35 -1.21 -4.70
C GLU A 55 32.86 -2.63 -4.35
N SER A 56 33.50 -2.82 -3.18
CA SER A 56 34.03 -4.14 -2.76
C SER A 56 34.41 -4.22 -1.27
N PRO A 57 33.87 -5.18 -0.48
CA PRO A 57 32.73 -6.02 -0.83
C PRO A 57 31.48 -5.18 -1.08
N ARG A 58 30.65 -5.60 -2.04
CA ARG A 58 29.48 -4.84 -2.44
C ARG A 58 28.42 -4.84 -1.33
N HIS A 59 28.04 -3.66 -0.89
CA HIS A 59 26.99 -3.44 0.11
C HIS A 59 26.11 -2.28 -0.34
N CYS A 60 24.83 -2.54 -0.54
CA CYS A 60 23.87 -1.52 -0.95
C CYS A 60 22.87 -1.22 0.16
N LEU A 61 22.42 0.02 0.24
CA LEU A 61 21.42 0.47 1.21
C LEU A 61 20.43 1.38 0.47
N TRP A 62 19.14 1.32 0.81
CA TRP A 62 18.17 2.32 0.35
C TRP A 62 18.04 3.43 1.39
N VAL A 63 18.39 4.67 1.02
CA VAL A 63 18.47 5.80 1.96
C VAL A 63 17.93 7.10 1.37
N ASN A 64 17.51 8.02 2.25
CA ASN A 64 17.10 9.37 1.87
C ASN A 64 18.20 10.44 2.04
N ALA A 65 19.38 10.03 2.53
CA ALA A 65 20.55 10.86 2.81
C ALA A 65 21.82 10.00 2.77
N MET A 66 22.98 10.58 2.44
CA MET A 66 24.23 9.84 2.28
C MET A 66 24.95 9.55 3.61
N ARG A 67 24.73 10.36 4.66
CA ARG A 67 25.40 10.19 5.97
C ARG A 67 25.33 8.77 6.55
N PRO A 68 24.19 8.07 6.55
CA PRO A 68 24.12 6.71 7.10
C PRO A 68 25.02 5.71 6.37
N ALA A 69 25.27 5.94 5.07
CA ALA A 69 26.19 5.12 4.29
C ALA A 69 27.63 5.34 4.81
N PHE A 70 28.04 6.59 4.98
CA PHE A 70 29.36 6.97 5.50
C PHE A 70 29.61 6.61 6.96
N GLU A 71 28.56 6.58 7.80
CA GLU A 71 28.68 6.16 9.19
C GLU A 71 28.90 4.64 9.31
N ARG A 72 28.45 3.86 8.33
CA ARG A 72 28.51 2.40 8.36
C ARG A 72 29.72 1.82 7.61
N PHE A 73 30.17 2.49 6.56
CA PHE A 73 31.25 2.02 5.68
C PHE A 73 32.13 3.20 5.20
N GLU A 74 33.34 2.92 4.70
CA GLU A 74 34.31 3.93 4.30
C GLU A 74 33.82 4.82 3.13
N ASP A 75 34.02 6.13 3.23
CA ASP A 75 33.55 7.16 2.28
C ASP A 75 33.98 6.90 0.83
N ALA A 76 35.25 6.54 0.63
CA ALA A 76 35.85 6.35 -0.69
C ALA A 76 35.30 5.15 -1.49
N GLN A 77 34.45 4.32 -0.86
CA GLN A 77 33.96 3.09 -1.48
C GLN A 77 32.58 3.26 -2.13
N TRP A 78 31.91 4.41 -1.96
CA TRP A 78 30.52 4.55 -2.37
C TRP A 78 30.33 5.10 -3.79
N SER A 79 29.38 4.47 -4.49
CA SER A 79 28.70 5.03 -5.64
C SER A 79 27.24 5.33 -5.24
N ALA A 80 26.75 6.53 -5.55
CA ALA A 80 25.38 6.94 -5.31
C ALA A 80 24.84 7.66 -6.55
N PRO A 81 23.52 7.62 -6.83
CA PRO A 81 22.94 8.54 -7.80
C PRO A 81 23.24 9.98 -7.38
N ASP A 82 23.51 10.86 -8.36
CA ASP A 82 23.95 12.24 -8.14
C ASP A 82 23.08 13.00 -7.12
N GLU A 83 23.69 13.96 -6.40
CA GLU A 83 23.02 14.93 -5.51
C GLU A 83 22.51 14.46 -4.13
N LEU A 84 22.81 13.23 -3.69
CA LEU A 84 22.37 12.82 -2.35
C LEU A 84 23.06 13.64 -1.25
N LYS A 85 22.28 14.45 -0.54
CA LYS A 85 22.76 15.27 0.58
C LYS A 85 23.23 14.40 1.74
N LEU A 86 24.21 14.88 2.50
CA LEU A 86 24.64 14.25 3.76
C LEU A 86 23.48 14.09 4.74
N ASP A 87 22.65 15.12 4.87
CA ASP A 87 21.48 15.11 5.74
C ASP A 87 20.19 14.82 4.97
N PRO A 88 19.20 14.16 5.60
CA PRO A 88 17.89 14.01 5.01
C PRO A 88 17.24 15.38 4.81
N PRO A 89 16.34 15.55 3.84
CA PRO A 89 15.60 16.78 3.66
C PRO A 89 14.93 17.26 4.95
N LYS A 90 14.89 18.58 5.09
CA LYS A 90 14.38 19.24 6.28
C LYS A 90 13.00 18.68 6.69
N GLY A 91 12.87 18.29 7.95
CA GLY A 91 11.63 17.72 8.50
C GLY A 91 11.45 16.22 8.25
N THR A 92 12.39 15.56 7.56
CA THR A 92 12.40 14.10 7.40
C THR A 92 13.48 13.47 8.27
N PRO A 93 13.18 12.54 9.20
CA PRO A 93 14.14 11.60 9.74
C PRO A 93 14.93 10.90 8.64
N VAL A 94 16.13 10.46 9.03
CA VAL A 94 16.89 9.46 8.30
C VAL A 94 16.03 8.22 8.12
N ILE A 95 15.95 7.71 6.91
CA ILE A 95 15.30 6.44 6.57
C ILE A 95 16.36 5.59 5.88
N VAL A 96 16.61 4.40 6.42
CA VAL A 96 17.54 3.43 5.86
C VAL A 96 16.89 2.06 5.81
N PHE A 97 16.94 1.43 4.65
CA PHE A 97 16.62 0.02 4.49
C PHE A 97 17.84 -0.71 3.95
N ASP A 98 18.35 -1.68 4.72
CA ASP A 98 19.60 -2.37 4.45
C ASP A 98 19.40 -3.85 4.10
N GLY A 99 18.16 -4.27 3.88
CA GLY A 99 17.84 -5.65 3.57
C GLY A 99 17.60 -6.55 4.79
N GLU A 100 18.08 -6.14 5.96
CA GLU A 100 17.87 -6.85 7.22
C GLU A 100 16.94 -6.09 8.17
N ALA A 101 16.84 -4.77 8.03
CA ALA A 101 16.05 -3.90 8.89
C ALA A 101 15.62 -2.62 8.18
N LEU A 102 14.51 -2.06 8.65
CA LEU A 102 14.10 -0.69 8.37
C LEU A 102 14.50 0.18 9.58
N THR A 103 15.24 1.25 9.33
CA THR A 103 15.63 2.25 10.33
C THR A 103 14.93 3.57 10.02
N VAL A 104 14.27 4.16 11.02
CA VAL A 104 13.64 5.49 10.92
C VAL A 104 14.10 6.34 12.10
N GLY A 105 14.84 7.41 11.80
CA GLY A 105 15.49 8.24 12.81
C GLY A 105 16.49 7.42 13.63
N LYS A 106 16.23 7.29 14.94
CA LYS A 106 17.09 6.53 15.87
C LYS A 106 16.60 5.10 16.11
N GLN A 107 15.43 4.74 15.59
CA GLN A 107 14.82 3.44 15.83
C GLN A 107 15.09 2.51 14.66
N ARG A 108 15.39 1.24 14.97
CA ARG A 108 15.69 0.18 14.01
C ARG A 108 14.75 -0.99 14.26
N TRP A 109 14.08 -1.45 13.20
CA TRP A 109 13.20 -2.62 13.22
C TRP A 109 13.76 -3.70 12.30
N PRO A 110 14.31 -4.79 12.86
CA PRO A 110 14.74 -5.94 12.09
C PRO A 110 13.57 -6.60 11.35
N LEU A 111 13.77 -7.01 10.10
CA LEU A 111 12.76 -7.72 9.30
C LEU A 111 12.34 -9.05 9.96
N ARG A 112 13.29 -9.75 10.58
CA ARG A 112 13.03 -11.01 11.30
C ARG A 112 12.03 -10.85 12.46
N ASP A 113 11.88 -9.64 12.97
CA ASP A 113 10.97 -9.32 14.09
C ASP A 113 9.67 -8.67 13.57
N ALA A 114 9.50 -8.56 12.26
CA ALA A 114 8.31 -7.99 11.66
C ALA A 114 7.08 -8.88 11.91
N VAL A 115 5.97 -8.26 12.26
CA VAL A 115 4.67 -8.93 12.29
C VAL A 115 4.25 -9.18 10.84
N ASN A 116 4.33 -10.43 10.41
CA ASN A 116 3.99 -10.82 9.05
C ASN A 116 2.49 -11.11 8.90
N PHE A 117 1.81 -10.34 8.06
CA PHE A 117 0.40 -10.57 7.69
C PHE A 117 0.23 -11.32 6.39
N ALA A 118 1.31 -11.69 5.72
CA ALA A 118 1.22 -12.38 4.46
C ALA A 118 0.62 -13.79 4.63
N SER A 119 -0.28 -14.14 3.71
CA SER A 119 -0.82 -15.48 3.60
C SER A 119 0.32 -16.49 3.36
N PRO A 120 0.19 -17.76 3.77
CA PRO A 120 1.17 -18.81 3.46
C PRO A 120 1.50 -18.94 1.96
N GLN A 121 0.59 -18.49 1.10
CA GLN A 121 0.76 -18.45 -0.35
C GLN A 121 1.79 -17.41 -0.81
N TRP A 122 2.11 -16.43 0.04
CA TRP A 122 2.96 -15.28 -0.25
C TRP A 122 3.91 -15.01 0.93
N PRO A 123 4.83 -15.92 1.27
CA PRO A 123 5.69 -15.73 2.44
C PRO A 123 6.51 -14.43 2.34
N VAL A 124 6.68 -13.77 3.49
CA VAL A 124 7.53 -12.59 3.67
C VAL A 124 8.39 -12.86 4.89
N GLY A 125 9.65 -13.26 4.70
CA GLY A 125 10.45 -13.69 5.85
C GLY A 125 11.94 -13.84 5.60
N ASP A 126 12.37 -13.88 4.35
CA ASP A 126 13.79 -13.94 4.04
C ASP A 126 14.42 -12.54 4.05
N PRO A 127 15.70 -12.42 4.47
CA PRO A 127 16.49 -11.21 4.23
C PRO A 127 16.39 -10.81 2.76
N ILE A 128 16.26 -9.50 2.54
CA ILE A 128 16.11 -8.95 1.20
C ILE A 128 17.47 -8.42 0.79
N ASP A 129 18.04 -8.91 -0.29
CA ASP A 129 19.20 -8.24 -0.87
C ASP A 129 18.76 -6.87 -1.42
N PRO A 130 19.27 -5.74 -0.88
CA PRO A 130 18.92 -4.40 -1.38
C PRO A 130 19.26 -4.19 -2.85
N GLU A 131 20.18 -4.98 -3.41
CA GLU A 131 20.50 -4.95 -4.84
C GLU A 131 19.36 -5.45 -5.71
N ASN A 132 18.62 -6.45 -5.24
CA ASN A 132 17.48 -7.06 -5.94
C ASN A 132 16.21 -6.19 -5.89
N VAL A 133 16.24 -5.09 -5.15
CA VAL A 133 15.19 -4.07 -5.17
C VAL A 133 15.45 -3.14 -6.36
N ALA A 134 14.41 -2.95 -7.19
CA ALA A 134 14.38 -2.03 -8.31
C ALA A 134 14.12 -0.60 -7.82
N THR A 135 13.09 -0.42 -6.99
CA THR A 135 12.72 0.87 -6.40
C THR A 135 12.28 0.68 -4.96
N ALA A 136 12.58 1.67 -4.12
CA ALA A 136 12.08 1.75 -2.75
C ALA A 136 11.45 3.12 -2.52
N THR A 137 10.14 3.16 -2.32
CA THR A 137 9.39 4.42 -2.12
C THR A 137 8.87 4.52 -0.70
N ALA A 138 9.13 5.63 -0.03
CA ALA A 138 8.74 5.87 1.36
C ALA A 138 7.59 6.88 1.48
N TRP A 139 6.60 6.56 2.32
CA TRP A 139 5.52 7.45 2.75
C TRP A 139 5.59 7.68 4.24
N ARG A 140 5.19 8.88 4.67
CA ARG A 140 5.20 9.24 6.10
C ARG A 140 4.00 10.08 6.47
N GLN A 141 3.41 9.75 7.62
CA GLN A 141 2.34 10.52 8.23
C GLN A 141 2.46 10.41 9.76
N GLY A 142 2.77 11.54 10.41
CA GLY A 142 3.06 11.55 11.84
C GLY A 142 4.22 10.62 12.19
N ALA A 143 3.98 9.70 13.13
CA ALA A 143 4.95 8.68 13.53
C ALA A 143 4.96 7.43 12.62
N SER A 144 4.00 7.30 11.70
CA SER A 144 3.94 6.14 10.80
C SER A 144 4.83 6.34 9.60
N THR A 145 5.52 5.29 9.19
CA THR A 145 6.35 5.24 7.98
C THR A 145 6.01 3.98 7.20
N CYS A 146 5.77 4.10 5.91
CA CYS A 146 5.53 2.97 5.03
C CYS A 146 6.57 2.94 3.91
N LEU A 147 7.04 1.75 3.55
CA LEU A 147 7.99 1.52 2.48
C LEU A 147 7.38 0.52 1.49
N GLU A 148 7.30 0.92 0.22
CA GLU A 148 6.90 0.06 -0.90
C GLU A 148 8.17 -0.31 -1.67
N LEU A 149 8.45 -1.61 -1.75
CA LEU A 149 9.63 -2.17 -2.39
C LEU A 149 9.21 -2.94 -3.64
N GLN A 150 9.71 -2.52 -4.80
CA GLN A 150 9.55 -3.25 -6.06
C GLN A 150 10.85 -3.97 -6.39
N TYR A 151 10.77 -5.21 -6.87
CA TYR A 151 11.93 -6.07 -7.11
C TYR A 151 12.31 -6.10 -8.59
N VAL A 152 13.60 -6.27 -8.85
CA VAL A 152 14.13 -6.64 -10.17
C VAL A 152 13.94 -8.15 -10.31
N SER A 153 12.78 -8.61 -10.80
CA SER A 153 12.53 -10.05 -10.94
C SER A 153 11.54 -10.37 -12.06
N SER A 154 11.73 -11.56 -12.64
CA SER A 154 10.82 -12.19 -13.60
C SER A 154 9.96 -13.29 -12.97
N GLY A 155 10.19 -13.62 -11.69
CA GLY A 155 9.47 -14.67 -10.95
C GLY A 155 8.09 -14.23 -10.44
N TYR A 156 7.18 -15.19 -10.27
CA TYR A 156 5.78 -14.94 -9.86
C TYR A 156 5.64 -14.25 -8.49
N GLY A 157 6.44 -14.66 -7.50
CA GLY A 157 6.47 -14.08 -6.15
C GLY A 157 6.79 -12.60 -6.12
N ASP A 158 7.67 -12.16 -7.02
CA ASP A 158 8.29 -10.84 -6.99
C ASP A 158 7.57 -9.81 -7.85
N ARG A 159 6.49 -10.21 -8.53
CA ARG A 159 5.64 -9.33 -9.35
C ARG A 159 4.93 -8.27 -8.52
N TYR A 160 4.65 -8.57 -7.25
CA TYR A 160 3.96 -7.65 -6.36
C TYR A 160 4.94 -6.93 -5.44
N PRO A 161 4.70 -5.65 -5.14
CA PRO A 161 5.53 -4.94 -4.20
C PRO A 161 5.47 -5.59 -2.81
N LEU A 162 6.59 -5.55 -2.10
CA LEU A 162 6.56 -5.77 -0.66
C LEU A 162 6.27 -4.43 0.03
N VAL A 163 5.30 -4.42 0.94
CA VAL A 163 4.97 -3.24 1.73
C VAL A 163 5.30 -3.47 3.19
N LEU A 164 6.19 -2.63 3.70
CA LEU A 164 6.58 -2.57 5.11
C LEU A 164 5.95 -1.35 5.77
N LEU A 165 5.34 -1.54 6.93
CA LEU A 165 4.73 -0.48 7.71
C LEU A 165 5.34 -0.42 9.11
N VAL A 166 5.95 0.70 9.45
CA VAL A 166 6.21 1.07 10.84
C VAL A 166 4.99 1.83 11.36
N HIS A 167 4.33 1.28 12.38
CA HIS A 167 3.21 1.93 13.04
C HIS A 167 3.20 1.59 14.53
N GLY A 168 3.16 2.63 15.37
CA GLY A 168 3.40 2.47 16.82
C GLY A 168 4.84 2.04 17.06
N GLN A 169 5.03 0.91 17.76
CA GLN A 169 6.35 0.34 18.06
C GLN A 169 6.71 -0.87 17.18
N HIS A 170 5.86 -1.22 16.21
CA HIS A 170 6.00 -2.45 15.44
C HIS A 170 6.30 -2.16 13.97
N LEU A 171 7.04 -3.09 13.38
CA LEU A 171 7.16 -3.24 11.94
C LEU A 171 6.19 -4.34 11.49
N TYR A 172 5.44 -4.07 10.44
CA TYR A 172 4.52 -5.00 9.82
C TYR A 172 4.94 -5.24 8.38
N ALA A 173 4.88 -6.49 7.94
CA ALA A 173 4.91 -6.87 6.53
C ALA A 173 3.49 -7.16 6.06
N LEU A 174 3.00 -6.39 5.08
CA LEU A 174 1.65 -6.57 4.55
C LEU A 174 1.60 -7.72 3.52
N PRO A 175 0.41 -8.31 3.27
CA PRO A 175 0.24 -9.29 2.19
C PRO A 175 0.68 -8.70 0.85
N ARG A 176 1.42 -9.44 0.02
CA ARG A 176 2.03 -8.88 -1.20
C ARG A 176 1.03 -8.53 -2.29
N LEU A 177 0.04 -9.39 -2.53
CA LEU A 177 -0.86 -9.31 -3.69
C LEU A 177 -1.52 -7.94 -3.80
N PHE A 178 -1.09 -7.12 -4.77
CA PHE A 178 -1.49 -5.73 -4.98
C PHE A 178 -1.46 -4.82 -3.73
N ALA A 179 -0.61 -5.10 -2.74
CA ALA A 179 -0.45 -4.17 -1.63
C ALA A 179 0.19 -2.86 -2.07
N SER A 180 -0.16 -1.77 -1.38
CA SER A 180 0.49 -0.48 -1.55
C SER A 180 0.43 0.29 -0.24
N CYS A 181 1.38 1.19 -0.02
CA CYS A 181 1.27 2.17 1.06
C CYS A 181 -0.01 3.01 0.97
N SER A 182 -0.51 3.24 -0.26
CA SER A 182 -1.79 3.92 -0.51
C SER A 182 -3.00 3.12 -0.02
N ALA A 183 -2.88 1.80 0.09
CA ALA A 183 -3.95 0.92 0.52
C ALA A 183 -4.14 0.88 2.05
N ILE A 184 -3.22 1.45 2.81
CA ILE A 184 -3.31 1.44 4.28
C ILE A 184 -4.26 2.56 4.69
N ARG A 185 -5.28 2.22 5.48
CA ARG A 185 -6.32 3.16 5.94
C ARG A 185 -6.26 3.33 7.45
N LYS A 186 -6.73 4.48 7.92
CA LYS A 186 -6.91 4.73 9.35
C LYS A 186 -7.98 3.80 9.90
N ALA A 187 -7.79 3.34 11.14
CA ALA A 187 -8.80 2.60 11.88
C ALA A 187 -8.97 3.21 13.29
N PRO A 188 -10.11 2.98 13.97
CA PRO A 188 -10.35 3.48 15.32
C PRO A 188 -9.25 3.09 16.31
N GLY A 189 -9.08 3.89 17.37
CA GLY A 189 -8.11 3.58 18.44
C GLY A 189 -6.64 3.73 18.02
N ASN A 190 -6.35 4.64 17.07
CA ASN A 190 -5.00 4.81 16.50
C ASN A 190 -4.44 3.50 15.92
N GLN A 191 -5.31 2.74 15.25
CA GLN A 191 -4.95 1.54 14.51
C GLN A 191 -4.93 1.86 13.01
N PHE A 192 -4.60 0.84 12.22
CA PHE A 192 -4.72 0.88 10.77
C PHE A 192 -5.53 -0.32 10.28
N SER A 193 -6.06 -0.20 9.06
CA SER A 193 -6.53 -1.34 8.29
C SER A 193 -5.73 -1.48 7.00
N TYR A 194 -5.60 -2.71 6.53
CA TYR A 194 -4.84 -3.08 5.34
C TYR A 194 -5.66 -4.04 4.47
N PRO A 195 -5.46 -4.06 3.14
CA PRO A 195 -6.12 -5.03 2.29
C PRO A 195 -5.47 -6.42 2.42
N GLU A 196 -6.30 -7.43 2.61
CA GLU A 196 -5.97 -8.82 2.35
C GLU A 196 -6.68 -9.24 1.07
N ASN A 197 -5.91 -9.38 -0.01
CA ASN A 197 -6.43 -9.67 -1.34
C ASN A 197 -6.39 -11.17 -1.64
N ALA A 198 -7.40 -11.66 -2.35
CA ALA A 198 -7.45 -13.03 -2.85
C ALA A 198 -8.04 -13.07 -4.26
N TYR A 199 -7.39 -13.82 -5.17
CA TYR A 199 -7.92 -14.07 -6.51
C TYR A 199 -9.26 -14.81 -6.47
N LEU A 200 -10.13 -14.44 -7.40
CA LEU A 200 -11.41 -15.10 -7.66
C LEU A 200 -11.34 -15.87 -8.99
N GLY A 201 -12.13 -16.93 -9.10
CA GLY A 201 -12.18 -17.79 -10.29
C GLY A 201 -11.51 -19.15 -10.07
N ALA A 202 -11.83 -20.11 -10.94
CA ALA A 202 -11.35 -21.49 -10.82
C ALA A 202 -9.84 -21.62 -11.07
N GLU A 203 -9.28 -20.73 -11.88
CA GLU A 203 -7.87 -20.74 -12.27
C GLU A 203 -7.00 -19.81 -11.40
N LEU A 204 -7.60 -19.14 -10.41
CA LEU A 204 -6.94 -18.23 -9.46
C LEU A 204 -5.99 -17.26 -10.18
N GLU A 205 -4.71 -17.20 -9.80
CA GLU A 205 -3.73 -16.29 -10.38
C GLU A 205 -3.47 -16.49 -11.88
N ASN A 206 -3.69 -17.68 -12.43
CA ASN A 206 -3.38 -17.97 -13.83
C ASN A 206 -4.37 -17.32 -14.78
N ASN A 207 -5.63 -17.20 -14.36
CA ASN A 207 -6.71 -16.59 -15.14
C ASN A 207 -7.83 -16.11 -14.20
N PRO A 208 -7.57 -15.06 -13.41
CA PRO A 208 -8.52 -14.61 -12.39
C PRO A 208 -9.73 -13.93 -13.04
N THR A 209 -10.90 -14.12 -12.44
CA THR A 209 -12.12 -13.38 -12.80
C THR A 209 -12.30 -12.10 -12.00
N GLY A 210 -11.43 -11.90 -10.99
CA GLY A 210 -11.48 -10.76 -10.09
C GLY A 210 -10.62 -10.93 -8.85
N LEU A 211 -10.81 -10.02 -7.90
CA LEU A 211 -10.23 -10.06 -6.57
C LEU A 211 -11.30 -9.82 -5.51
N LYS A 212 -11.20 -10.56 -4.41
CA LYS A 212 -11.80 -10.15 -3.15
C LYS A 212 -10.77 -9.35 -2.36
N VAL A 213 -11.16 -8.19 -1.87
CA VAL A 213 -10.34 -7.27 -1.06
C VAL A 213 -10.97 -7.16 0.32
N ASP A 214 -10.42 -7.88 1.30
CA ASP A 214 -10.85 -7.84 2.69
C ASP A 214 -10.00 -6.83 3.46
N TYR A 215 -10.56 -5.69 3.84
CA TYR A 215 -9.86 -4.75 4.72
C TYR A 215 -9.89 -5.26 6.16
N ARG A 216 -8.71 -5.55 6.70
CA ARG A 216 -8.56 -6.07 8.07
C ARG A 216 -7.87 -5.08 8.97
N VAL A 217 -8.26 -5.10 10.22
CA VAL A 217 -7.52 -4.45 11.31
C VAL A 217 -6.67 -5.54 11.99
N PRO A 218 -5.42 -5.26 12.37
CA PRO A 218 -4.59 -6.23 13.09
C PRO A 218 -5.34 -6.88 14.26
N ASN A 219 -5.25 -8.20 14.37
CA ASN A 219 -5.87 -9.03 15.41
C ASN A 219 -7.41 -9.11 15.37
N THR A 220 -8.09 -8.58 14.35
CA THR A 220 -9.55 -8.76 14.20
C THR A 220 -9.88 -9.98 13.35
N LYS A 221 -10.90 -10.75 13.77
CA LYS A 221 -11.35 -11.95 13.02
C LYS A 221 -12.04 -11.59 11.70
N ASN A 222 -12.89 -10.57 11.74
CA ASN A 222 -13.72 -10.17 10.61
C ASN A 222 -13.11 -8.94 9.90
N PRO A 223 -13.27 -8.83 8.57
CA PRO A 223 -12.93 -7.61 7.85
C PRO A 223 -13.83 -6.45 8.28
N VAL A 224 -13.30 -5.24 8.26
CA VAL A 224 -14.03 -3.99 8.55
C VAL A 224 -14.68 -3.38 7.29
N ALA A 225 -14.22 -3.80 6.11
CA ALA A 225 -14.84 -3.52 4.82
C ALA A 225 -14.45 -4.60 3.83
N GLN A 226 -15.31 -4.88 2.85
CA GLN A 226 -15.04 -5.82 1.78
C GLN A 226 -15.39 -5.20 0.43
N TYR A 227 -14.55 -5.49 -0.55
CA TYR A 227 -14.76 -5.09 -1.93
C TYR A 227 -14.56 -6.29 -2.85
N LEU A 228 -15.37 -6.36 -3.90
CA LEU A 228 -15.17 -7.27 -5.03
C LEU A 228 -14.70 -6.43 -6.22
N LEU A 229 -13.57 -6.82 -6.78
CA LEU A 229 -13.05 -6.28 -8.04
C LEU A 229 -13.34 -7.30 -9.13
N HIS A 230 -14.06 -6.89 -10.16
CA HIS A 230 -14.32 -7.73 -11.33
C HIS A 230 -13.35 -7.37 -12.46
N PHE A 231 -12.76 -8.37 -13.09
CA PHE A 231 -11.88 -8.20 -14.26
C PHE A 231 -12.71 -8.41 -15.53
N PRO A 232 -13.06 -7.34 -16.28
CA PRO A 232 -13.86 -7.46 -17.50
C PRO A 232 -13.10 -8.18 -18.62
N ASN A 233 -11.78 -8.09 -18.61
CA ASN A 233 -10.89 -8.79 -19.52
C ASN A 233 -10.21 -9.94 -18.76
N GLN A 234 -10.49 -11.19 -19.16
CA GLN A 234 -9.88 -12.37 -18.54
C GLN A 234 -8.35 -12.29 -18.60
N GLY A 235 -7.70 -12.55 -17.47
CA GLY A 235 -6.24 -12.54 -17.36
C GLY A 235 -5.58 -11.16 -17.26
N ASP A 236 -6.32 -10.06 -17.35
CA ASP A 236 -5.80 -8.70 -17.13
C ASP A 236 -6.27 -8.15 -15.78
N PRO A 237 -5.46 -8.26 -14.72
CA PRO A 237 -5.83 -7.76 -13.40
C PRO A 237 -5.67 -6.24 -13.25
N PHE A 238 -5.20 -5.52 -14.27
CA PHE A 238 -4.92 -4.08 -14.18
C PHE A 238 -6.10 -3.21 -14.57
N VAL A 239 -7.09 -3.75 -15.26
CA VAL A 239 -8.37 -3.08 -15.55
C VAL A 239 -9.47 -3.79 -14.78
N PHE A 240 -10.20 -3.07 -13.93
CA PHE A 240 -11.21 -3.69 -13.07
C PHE A 240 -12.33 -2.75 -12.66
N GLU A 241 -13.48 -3.35 -12.32
CA GLU A 241 -14.64 -2.65 -11.77
C GLU A 241 -14.77 -2.98 -10.29
N ALA A 242 -14.93 -1.97 -9.44
CA ALA A 242 -14.99 -2.18 -7.99
C ALA A 242 -16.42 -2.07 -7.44
N GLN A 243 -16.82 -3.04 -6.62
CA GLN A 243 -18.09 -3.04 -5.90
C GLN A 243 -17.85 -3.27 -4.40
N ARG A 244 -18.44 -2.41 -3.56
CA ARG A 244 -18.47 -2.61 -2.11
C ARG A 244 -19.52 -3.66 -1.72
N GLN A 245 -19.18 -4.55 -0.79
CA GLN A 245 -20.09 -5.54 -0.19
C GLN A 245 -20.64 -5.04 1.15
#